data_AF-K9STJ3-F1
#
_entry.id   AF-K9STJ3-F1
#
_cell.length_a   1.000
_cell.length_b   1.000
_cell.length_c   1.000
_cell.angle_alpha   90.00
_cell.angle_beta   90.00
_cell.angle_gamma   90.00
#
_symmetry.space_group_name_H-M   'P 1'
#
loop_
_entity.id
_entity.type
_entity.pdbx_description
1 polymer ?
#
loop_
_entity_poly.entity_id
_entity_poly.type
_entity_poly.pdbx_seq_one_letter_code
_entity_poly.pdbx_strand_id
1 'polypeptide(L)' 'MKPNLKAMTKPELKSYLLEHRNDIEAFEALMDKVNSEPDQKFYPPEEASNLSKLLERSPTQQTQ' A
#
# COMPACT_ATOMS: atom_id res chain seq x y z
N MET A 1 0.05 -26.53 4.05
CA MET A 1 -0.40 -25.99 2.75
C MET A 1 0.12 -24.57 2.67
N LYS A 2 0.98 -24.22 1.70
CA LYS A 2 1.33 -22.80 1.47
C LYS A 2 0.14 -22.12 0.80
N PRO A 3 -0.35 -20.97 1.31
CA PRO A 3 -1.41 -20.23 0.64
C PRO A 3 -0.92 -19.63 -0.68
N ASN A 4 -1.83 -19.44 -1.64
CA ASN A 4 -1.50 -18.84 -2.93
C ASN A 4 -1.45 -17.31 -2.81
N LEU A 5 -0.28 -16.79 -2.41
CA LEU A 5 -0.03 -15.37 -2.18
C LEU A 5 -0.38 -14.49 -3.41
N LYS A 6 -0.14 -14.98 -4.63
CA LYS A 6 -0.51 -14.27 -5.86
C LYS A 6 -2.02 -14.17 -6.09
N ALA A 7 -2.77 -15.19 -5.65
CA ALA A 7 -4.23 -15.23 -5.79
C ALA A 7 -4.95 -14.43 -4.68
N MET A 8 -4.28 -14.21 -3.54
CA MET A 8 -4.81 -13.42 -2.44
C MET A 8 -5.02 -11.95 -2.82
N THR A 9 -6.02 -11.33 -2.21
CA THR A 9 -6.25 -9.89 -2.32
C THR A 9 -5.25 -9.10 -1.47
N LYS A 10 -5.08 -7.79 -1.72
CA LYS A 10 -4.24 -6.91 -0.89
C LYS A 10 -4.49 -7.03 0.62
N PRO A 11 -5.74 -6.99 1.13
CA PRO A 11 -5.99 -7.13 2.57
C PRO A 11 -5.59 -8.51 3.10
N GLU A 12 -5.78 -9.58 2.33
CA GLU A 12 -5.35 -10.93 2.72
C GLU A 12 -3.83 -11.06 2.80
N LEU A 13 -3.11 -10.50 1.81
CA LEU A 13 -1.65 -10.44 1.83
C LEU A 13 -1.12 -9.62 3.00
N LYS A 14 -1.76 -8.49 3.33
CA LYS A 14 -1.39 -7.68 4.51
C LYS A 14 -1.56 -8.47 5.80
N SER A 15 -2.69 -9.14 5.99
CA SER A 15 -2.91 -9.98 7.17
C SER A 15 -1.92 -11.14 7.26
N TYR A 16 -1.66 -11.82 6.14
CA TYR A 16 -0.67 -12.89 6.10
C TYR A 16 0.75 -12.38 6.43
N LEU A 17 1.16 -11.23 5.88
CA LEU A 17 2.46 -10.63 6.14
C LEU A 17 2.62 -10.20 7.61
N LEU A 18 1.53 -9.83 8.29
CA LEU A 18 1.56 -9.50 9.72
C LEU A 18 1.96 -10.71 10.57
N GLU A 19 1.49 -11.90 10.20
CA GLU A 19 1.82 -13.18 10.83
C GLU A 19 3.17 -13.74 10.33
N HIS A 20 3.54 -13.43 9.08
CA HIS A 20 4.70 -13.95 8.37
C HIS A 20 5.62 -12.82 7.87
N ARG A 21 6.11 -11.97 8.78
CA ARG A 21 6.91 -10.78 8.42
C ARG A 21 8.21 -11.05 7.66
N ASN A 22 8.76 -12.26 7.76
CA ASN A 22 9.98 -12.68 7.04
C ASN A 22 9.68 -13.35 5.69
N ASP A 23 8.42 -13.44 5.29
CA ASP A 23 8.02 -14.04 4.02
C ASP A 23 8.18 -13.00 2.90
N ILE A 24 9.34 -13.04 2.24
CA ILE A 24 9.70 -12.14 1.15
C ILE A 24 8.75 -12.34 -0.04
N GLU A 25 8.33 -13.58 -0.30
CA GLU A 25 7.40 -13.88 -1.41
C GLU A 25 6.06 -13.17 -1.21
N ALA A 26 5.56 -13.12 0.03
CA ALA A 26 4.34 -12.39 0.37
C ALA A 26 4.50 -10.87 0.26
N PHE A 27 5.68 -10.35 0.63
CA PHE A 27 5.99 -8.92 0.48
C PHE A 27 6.06 -8.53 -1.01
N GLU A 28 6.75 -9.31 -1.84
CA GLU A 28 6.85 -9.08 -3.27
C GLU A 28 5.49 -9.15 -3.96
N ALA A 29 4.65 -10.14 -3.61
CA ALA A 29 3.29 -10.25 -4.14
C ALA A 29 2.40 -9.05 -3.75
N LEU A 30 2.58 -8.50 -2.55
CA LEU A 30 1.89 -7.29 -2.11
C LEU A 30 2.39 -6.05 -2.86
N MET A 31 3.71 -5.89 -2.99
CA MET A 31 4.35 -4.79 -3.69
C MET A 31 4.00 -4.76 -5.17
N ASP A 32 3.97 -5.91 -5.84
CA ASP A 32 3.56 -6.02 -7.25
C ASP A 32 2.12 -5.53 -7.47
N LYS A 33 1.20 -5.91 -6.57
CA LYS A 33 -0.19 -5.43 -6.59
C LYS A 33 -0.32 -3.96 -6.23
N VAL A 34 0.54 -3.44 -5.34
CA VAL A 34 0.59 -2.01 -4.98
C VAL A 34 1.08 -1.19 -6.16
N ASN A 35 2.20 -1.58 -6.76
CA ASN A 35 2.81 -0.90 -7.89
C ASN A 35 1.98 -1.00 -9.18
N SER A 36 1.17 -2.05 -9.34
CA SER A 36 0.24 -2.19 -10.46
C SER A 36 -1.00 -1.30 -10.34
N GLU A 37 -1.26 -0.64 -9.19
CA GLU A 37 -2.38 0.28 -9.08
C GLU A 37 -2.04 1.65 -9.69
N PRO A 38 -2.79 2.12 -10.71
CA PRO A 38 -2.53 3.40 -11.35
C PRO A 38 -2.89 4.62 -10.47
N ASP A 39 -3.61 4.42 -9.36
CA ASP A 39 -4.01 5.48 -8.42
C ASP A 39 -3.01 5.67 -7.27
N GLN A 40 -1.82 5.04 -7.34
CA GLN A 40 -0.82 5.19 -6.30
C GLN A 40 -0.27 6.62 -6.29
N LYS A 41 -0.72 7.43 -5.32
CA LYS A 41 -0.13 8.75 -5.05
C LYS A 41 1.25 8.57 -4.44
N PHE A 42 2.27 8.70 -5.29
CA PHE A 42 3.66 8.83 -4.84
C PHE A 42 3.89 10.26 -4.39
N TYR A 43 4.30 10.41 -3.12
CA TYR A 43 4.73 11.67 -2.58
C TYR A 43 6.26 11.70 -2.58
N PRO A 44 6.89 12.62 -3.32
CA PRO A 44 8.34 12.69 -3.36
C PRO A 44 8.90 13.08 -1.98
N PRO A 45 10.14 12.69 -1.65
CA PRO A 45 10.73 12.89 -0.33
C PRO A 45 10.82 14.37 0.09
N GLU A 46 10.90 15.27 -0.87
CA GLU A 46 10.79 16.72 -0.70
C GLU A 46 9.41 17.18 -0.18
N GLU A 47 8.32 16.51 -0.58
CA GLU A 47 6.97 16.73 -0.02
C GLU A 47 6.77 16.01 1.32
N ALA A 48 7.45 14.89 1.57
CA ALA A 48 7.38 14.17 2.84
C ALA A 48 7.86 15.02 4.03
N SER A 49 8.82 15.93 3.79
CA SER A 49 9.29 16.89 4.80
C SER A 49 8.20 17.92 5.20
N ASN A 50 7.17 18.09 4.38
CA ASN A 50 6.01 18.93 4.65
C ASN A 50 4.73 18.09 4.74
N LEU A 51 4.73 17.07 5.61
CA LEU A 51 3.54 16.25 5.91
C LEU A 51 2.29 17.11 6.19
N SER A 52 2.45 18.26 6.84
CA SER A 52 1.38 19.23 7.10
C SER A 52 0.71 19.73 5.81
N LYS A 53 1.49 20.15 4.81
CA LYS A 53 0.96 20.63 3.52
C LYS A 53 0.34 19.50 2.69
N LEU A 54 0.85 18.29 2.86
CA LEU A 54 0.34 17.09 2.19
C LEU A 54 -1.05 16.69 2.70
N LEU A 55 -1.24 16.80 4.02
CA LEU A 55 -2.51 16.50 4.67
C LEU A 55 -3.57 17.56 4.30
N GLU A 56 -3.18 18.83 4.20
CA GLU A 56 -4.03 19.93 3.72
C GLU A 56 -4.48 19.74 2.25
N ARG A 57 -3.69 19.02 1.44
CA ARG A 57 -4.03 18.67 0.05
C ARG A 57 -4.90 17.43 -0.09
N SER A 58 -5.14 16.68 0.98
CA SER A 58 -6.09 15.57 0.96
C SER A 58 -7.50 16.17 0.89
N PRO A 59 -8.33 15.82 -0.11
CA PRO A 59 -9.65 16.40 -0.25
C PRO A 59 -10.53 15.92 0.89
N THR A 60 -10.51 16.66 1.99
CA THR A 60 -11.55 16.62 3.00
C THR A 60 -12.75 17.27 2.32
N GLN A 61 -13.64 16.42 1.79
CA GLN A 61 -15.02 16.74 1.41
C GLN A 61 -15.19 17.90 0.40
N GLN A 62 -15.10 17.58 -0.90
CA GLN A 62 -16.11 18.10 -1.83
C GLN A 62 -17.35 17.21 -1.71
N THR A 63 -18.28 17.56 -0.84
CA THR A 63 -19.70 17.31 -1.09
C THR A 63 -20.43 18.57 -0.66
N GLN A 64 -21.17 19.08 -1.64
CA GLN A 64 -21.86 20.36 -1.70
C GLN A 64 -22.90 20.54 -0.59
#